data_AF-A0ABD1CHN3-F1
#
_entry.id   AF-A0ABD1CHN3-F1
#
_cell.length_a   1.000
_cell.length_b   1.000
_cell.length_c   1.000
_cell.angle_alpha   90.00
_cell.angle_beta   90.00
_cell.angle_gamma   90.00
#
_symmetry.space_group_name_H-M   'P 1'
#
loop_
_entity.id
_entity.type
_entity.pdbx_description
1 polymer ?
#
loop_
_entity_poly.entity_id
_entity_poly.type
_entity_poly.pdbx_seq_one_letter_code
_entity_poly.pdbx_strand_id
1 'polypeptide(L)' 'MMETTTNTAGGEQLPGKRWNHLRKILERSGPFCPPNFTASTETLDFLLNTCKILVIGAGGLGCELLKDLALLGFGTFT' A
#
# COMPACT_ATOMS: atom_id res chain seq x y z
N MET A 1 -10.61 11.59 40.52
CA MET A 1 -9.72 10.48 40.93
C MET A 1 -9.16 9.88 39.66
N MET A 2 -7.83 9.84 39.56
CA MET A 2 -7.06 9.09 38.58
C MET A 2 -7.08 7.60 38.95
N GLU A 3 -6.96 6.73 37.94
CA GLU A 3 -6.08 5.54 37.87
C GLU A 3 -6.24 4.97 36.45
N THR A 4 -5.38 5.27 35.47
CA THR A 4 -4.11 4.59 35.13
C THR A 4 -3.96 3.16 35.62
N THR A 5 -4.01 2.21 34.68
CA THR A 5 -3.15 1.02 34.70
C THR A 5 -2.56 0.83 33.31
N THR A 6 -1.24 0.70 33.28
CA THR A 6 -0.32 0.61 32.15
C THR A 6 0.09 -0.84 31.85
N ASN A 7 0.67 -1.04 30.65
CA ASN A 7 1.66 -2.08 30.24
C ASN A 7 1.09 -3.36 29.55
N THR A 8 1.64 -3.97 28.48
CA THR A 8 2.96 -3.90 27.80
C THR A 8 2.91 -4.57 26.40
N ALA A 9 3.86 -4.22 25.52
CA ALA A 9 4.41 -4.98 24.37
C ALA A 9 3.59 -5.10 23.07
N GLY A 10 3.52 -4.00 22.32
CA GLY A 10 3.36 -4.03 20.86
C GLY A 10 3.89 -2.72 20.31
N GLY A 11 4.83 -2.76 19.37
CA GLY A 11 5.28 -1.53 18.71
C GLY A 11 4.06 -0.84 18.11
N GLU A 12 3.71 0.37 18.59
CA GLU A 12 2.62 1.14 18.02
C GLU A 12 3.02 1.57 16.60
N GLN A 13 2.66 0.73 15.64
CA GLN A 13 2.78 1.03 14.23
C GLN A 13 1.71 2.05 13.91
N LEU A 14 2.08 3.34 13.99
CA LEU A 14 1.18 4.47 13.71
C LEU A 14 0.35 4.18 12.45
N PRO A 15 -0.98 4.01 12.58
CA PRO A 15 -1.85 3.71 11.46
C PRO A 15 -1.82 4.91 10.51
N GLY A 16 -1.03 4.81 9.45
CA GLY A 16 -0.89 5.88 8.46
C GLY A 16 0.45 5.96 7.75
N LYS A 17 1.57 5.52 8.34
CA LYS A 17 2.89 5.82 7.71
C LYS A 17 3.27 4.94 6.52
N ARG A 18 2.89 3.65 6.51
CA ARG A 18 3.37 2.66 5.55
C ARG A 18 3.11 3.05 4.09
N TRP A 19 1.92 3.57 3.80
CA TRP A 19 1.46 3.84 2.42
C TRP A 19 1.38 5.32 2.07
N ASN A 20 1.97 6.21 2.88
CA ASN A 20 1.90 7.65 2.67
C ASN A 20 2.39 8.11 1.29
N HIS A 21 3.41 7.44 0.73
CA HIS A 21 3.92 7.75 -0.60
C HIS A 21 2.90 7.41 -1.69
N LEU A 22 2.23 6.26 -1.57
CA LEU A 22 1.19 5.85 -2.51
C LEU A 22 -0.07 6.72 -2.39
N ARG A 23 -0.50 7.05 -1.17
CA ARG A 23 -1.65 7.92 -0.94
C ARG A 23 -1.49 9.28 -1.64
N LYS A 24 -0.28 9.84 -1.67
CA LYS A 24 -0.02 11.10 -2.41
C LYS A 24 -0.27 10.98 -3.92
N ILE A 25 -0.09 9.79 -4.49
CA ILE A 25 -0.27 9.53 -5.92
C ILE A 25 -1.73 9.15 -6.21
N LEU A 26 -2.34 8.35 -5.34
CA LEU A 26 -3.69 7.80 -5.56
C LEU A 26 -4.82 8.73 -5.11
N GLU A 27 -4.59 9.57 -4.10
CA GLU A 27 -5.62 10.41 -3.47
C GLU A 27 -5.55 11.88 -3.89
N ARG A 28 -4.67 12.23 -4.85
CA ARG A 28 -4.50 13.61 -5.31
C ARG A 28 -4.50 13.67 -6.83
N SER A 29 -5.29 14.57 -7.39
CA SER A 29 -5.22 14.90 -8.81
C SER A 29 -4.07 15.88 -9.08
N GLY A 30 -3.56 15.86 -10.32
CA GLY A 30 -2.49 16.73 -10.78
C GLY A 30 -2.59 17.00 -12.28
N PRO A 31 -1.79 17.95 -12.82
CA PRO A 31 -1.86 18.39 -14.21
C PRO A 31 -1.51 17.30 -15.24
N PHE A 32 -0.86 16.21 -14.79
CA PHE A 32 -0.46 15.07 -15.64
C PHE A 32 -1.36 13.84 -15.45
N CYS A 33 -2.47 13.96 -14.73
CA CYS A 33 -3.43 12.87 -14.58
C CYS A 33 -4.12 12.58 -15.93
N PRO A 34 -4.32 11.31 -16.30
CA PRO A 34 -5.09 10.99 -17.49
C PRO A 34 -6.56 11.39 -17.32
N PRO A 35 -7.32 11.60 -18.41
CA PRO A 35 -8.70 12.12 -18.33
C PRO A 35 -9.68 11.26 -17.52
N ASN A 36 -9.37 9.97 -17.36
CA ASN A 36 -10.18 9.00 -16.64
C ASN A 36 -9.67 8.70 -15.22
N PHE A 37 -8.69 9.46 -14.71
CA PHE A 37 -8.21 9.29 -13.35
C PHE A 37 -9.11 10.02 -12.35
N THR A 38 -9.50 9.29 -11.30
CA THR A 38 -10.23 9.84 -10.16
C THR A 38 -9.43 9.57 -8.91
N ALA A 39 -9.03 10.64 -8.20
CA ALA A 39 -8.36 10.53 -6.91
C ALA A 39 -9.29 9.85 -5.89
N SER A 40 -8.85 8.75 -5.27
CA SER A 40 -9.65 7.98 -4.33
C SER A 40 -8.81 7.24 -3.29
N THR A 41 -9.31 7.19 -2.06
CA THR A 41 -8.74 6.39 -0.97
C THR A 41 -9.01 4.89 -1.15
N GLU A 42 -10.06 4.53 -1.88
CA GLU A 42 -10.49 3.15 -2.15
C GLU A 42 -9.54 2.45 -3.12
N THR A 43 -8.84 3.19 -3.98
CA THR A 43 -7.90 2.61 -4.93
C THR A 43 -6.78 1.87 -4.23
N LEU A 44 -6.28 2.36 -3.09
CA LEU A 44 -5.25 1.65 -2.33
C LEU A 44 -5.79 0.33 -1.75
N ASP A 45 -7.02 0.31 -1.28
CA ASP A 45 -7.66 -0.90 -0.76
C ASP A 45 -7.85 -1.94 -1.87
N PHE A 46 -8.27 -1.49 -3.05
CA PHE A 46 -8.36 -2.32 -4.24
C PHE A 46 -7.02 -2.97 -4.61
N LEU A 47 -5.92 -2.20 -4.61
CA LEU A 47 -4.58 -2.73 -4.91
C LEU A 47 -4.14 -3.79 -3.90
N LEU A 48 -4.41 -3.57 -2.62
CA LEU A 48 -4.00 -4.47 -1.55
C LEU A 48 -4.81 -5.77 -1.57
N ASN A 49 -6.13 -5.68 -1.74
CA ASN A 49 -7.04 -6.76 -1.41
C ASN A 49 -7.74 -7.41 -2.62
N THR A 50 -7.83 -6.71 -3.75
CA THR A 50 -8.62 -7.16 -4.91
C THR A 50 -7.76 -7.42 -6.15
N CYS A 51 -6.76 -6.57 -6.40
CA CYS A 51 -5.92 -6.68 -7.58
C CYS A 51 -4.96 -7.88 -7.47
N LYS A 52 -5.15 -8.88 -8.34
CA LYS A 52 -4.29 -10.06 -8.43
C LYS A 52 -3.28 -9.89 -9.55
N ILE A 53 -2.00 -10.08 -9.24
CA ILE A 53 -0.92 -9.99 -10.22
C ILE A 53 -0.30 -11.37 -10.44
N LEU A 54 -0.19 -11.78 -11.70
CA LEU A 54 0.54 -12.98 -12.09
C LEU A 54 2.01 -12.62 -12.35
N VAL A 55 2.94 -13.23 -11.62
CA VAL A 55 4.38 -13.07 -11.88
C VAL A 55 4.94 -14.36 -12.44
N ILE A 56 5.25 -14.35 -13.75
CA ILE A 56 5.82 -15.52 -14.43
C ILE A 56 7.34 -15.51 -14.29
N GLY A 57 7.84 -16.47 -13.51
CA GLY A 57 9.27 -16.69 -13.30
C GLY A 57 9.81 -15.98 -12.06
N ALA A 58 10.57 -16.72 -11.25
CA ALA A 58 11.17 -16.28 -9.98
C ALA A 58 12.71 -16.30 -10.04
N GLY A 59 13.27 -15.91 -11.19
CA GLY A 59 14.71 -15.64 -11.33
C GLY A 59 15.06 -14.26 -10.79
N GLY A 60 16.30 -13.79 -10.99
CA GLY A 60 16.75 -12.48 -10.48
C GLY A 60 15.81 -11.32 -10.81
N LEU A 61 15.23 -11.30 -12.02
CA LEU A 61 14.22 -10.32 -12.42
C LEU A 61 12.87 -10.48 -11.70
N GLY A 62 12.44 -11.72 -11.43
CA GLY A 62 11.19 -12.00 -10.73
C GLY A 62 11.25 -11.56 -9.27
N CYS A 63 12.39 -11.75 -8.61
CA CYS A 63 12.60 -11.29 -7.24
C CYS A 63 12.56 -9.76 -7.14
N GLU A 64 13.23 -9.05 -8.05
CA GLU A 64 13.21 -7.58 -8.08
C GLU A 64 11.82 -7.04 -8.38
N LEU A 65 11.11 -7.63 -9.35
CA LEU A 65 9.76 -7.23 -9.69
C LEU A 65 8.77 -7.47 -8.54
N LEU A 66 8.85 -8.62 -7.85
CA LEU A 66 8.00 -8.91 -6.70
C LEU A 66 8.21 -7.90 -5.57
N LYS A 67 9.47 -7.55 -5.29
CA LYS A 67 9.81 -6.52 -4.31
C LYS A 67 9.18 -5.17 -4.67
N ASP A 68 9.34 -4.72 -5.92
CA ASP A 68 8.80 -3.43 -6.36
C ASP A 68 7.25 -3.41 -6.31
N LEU A 69 6.58 -4.46 -6.79
CA LEU A 69 5.12 -4.55 -6.76
C LEU A 69 4.56 -4.60 -5.33
N ALA A 70 5.20 -5.34 -4.42
CA ALA A 70 4.81 -5.38 -3.02
C ALA A 70 4.95 -4.00 -2.35
N LEU A 71 5.96 -3.22 -2.73
CA LEU A 71 6.15 -1.84 -2.24
C LEU A 71 5.20 -0.83 -2.89
N LEU A 72 4.65 -1.13 -4.06
CA LEU A 72 3.60 -0.36 -4.73
C LEU A 72 2.19 -0.65 -4.21
N GLY A 73 2.04 -1.52 -3.20
CA GLY A 73 0.75 -1.76 -2.54
C GLY A 73 -0.06 -2.90 -3.14
N PHE A 74 0.51 -3.74 -4.00
CA PHE A 74 -0.12 -4.98 -4.44
C PHE A 74 0.02 -6.05 -3.36
N GLY A 75 -1.10 -6.61 -2.91
CA GLY A 75 -1.11 -7.59 -1.81
C GLY A 75 -1.26 -9.04 -2.25
N THR A 76 -1.72 -9.30 -3.48
CA THR A 76 -1.99 -10.67 -3.96
C THR A 76 -1.24 -10.99 -5.24
N PHE A 77 -0.43 -12.04 -5.19
CA PHE A 77 0.35 -12.55 -6.31
C PHE A 77 -0.04 -14.01 -6.62
N THR A 78 0.08 -14.40 -7.89
CA THR A 78 -0.15 -15.77 -8.38
C THR A 78 0.99 -16.17 -9.30
#